data_AF-A0A3D4QXD1-F1
#
_entry.id   AF-A0A3D4QXD1-F1
#
_cell.length_a   1.000
_cell.length_b   1.000
_cell.length_c   1.000
_cell.angle_alpha   90.00
_cell.angle_beta   90.00
_cell.angle_gamma   90.00
#
_symmetry.space_group_name_H-M   'P 1'
#
loop_
_entity.id
_entity.type
_entity.pdbx_description
1 polymer ?
#
loop_
_entity_poly.entity_id
_entity_poly.type
_entity_poly.pdbx_seq_one_letter_code
_entity_poly.pdbx_strand_id
1 'polypeptide(L)'
;MKNELEPLAFENLEAVFSPGNQSIKYIKSLHNKKYRDLHQCFLVEGQKMVSEAMSSNFGIEMLVFSESYTGTLPNREEVLQGTRYLKVTEQIFKSLSDTQSPQGV
;
A
#
# COMPACT_ATOMS: atom_id res chain seq x y z
N MET A 1 -2.57 1.77 30.86
CA MET A 1 -1.61 2.89 30.70
C MET A 1 -0.55 2.41 29.71
N LYS A 2 -0.25 3.26 28.71
CA LYS A 2 0.76 3.08 27.64
C LYS A 2 0.55 1.88 26.70
N ASN A 3 -0.45 1.97 25.82
CA ASN A 3 -0.28 1.45 24.46
C ASN A 3 0.33 2.60 23.63
N GLU A 4 1.60 2.91 23.91
CA GLU A 4 2.42 3.62 22.94
C GLU A 4 2.73 2.57 21.88
N LEU A 5 2.01 2.64 20.74
CA LEU A 5 2.29 1.82 19.57
C LEU A 5 3.74 2.14 19.16
N GLU A 6 4.66 1.24 19.50
CA GLU A 6 6.00 1.19 18.93
C GLU A 6 5.87 1.36 17.41
N PRO A 7 6.70 2.20 16.76
CA PRO A 7 6.65 2.35 15.31
C PRO A 7 6.88 0.98 14.69
N LEU A 8 5.85 0.45 14.01
CA LEU A 8 5.89 -0.84 13.32
C LEU A 8 7.14 -0.87 12.43
N ALA A 9 8.15 -1.62 12.84
CA ALA A 9 9.33 -1.90 12.04
C ALA A 9 8.92 -2.92 10.97
N PHE A 10 8.38 -2.44 9.85
CA PHE A 10 8.07 -3.30 8.71
C PHE A 10 9.40 -3.83 8.15
N GLU A 11 9.66 -5.13 8.31
CA GLU A 11 10.92 -5.76 7.85
C GLU A 11 11.18 -5.56 6.34
N ASN A 12 10.13 -5.28 5.54
CA ASN A 12 10.19 -5.05 4.10
C ASN A 12 9.77 -3.62 3.69
N LEU A 13 10.12 -2.60 4.49
CA LEU A 13 9.85 -1.20 4.14
C LEU A 13 10.83 -0.64 3.10
N GLU A 14 10.28 -0.14 2.00
CA GLU A 14 10.99 0.59 0.96
C GLU A 14 10.49 2.04 0.89
N ALA A 15 11.38 3.01 1.08
CA ALA A 15 11.07 4.43 0.85
C ALA A 15 11.36 4.80 -0.61
N VAL A 16 10.34 5.21 -1.35
CA VAL A 16 10.43 5.47 -2.80
C VAL A 16 10.16 6.94 -3.11
N PHE A 17 11.17 7.58 -3.70
CA PHE A 17 11.13 9.00 -4.05
C PHE A 17 11.12 9.27 -5.56
N SER A 18 11.23 8.23 -6.39
CA SER A 18 11.30 8.35 -7.86
C SER A 18 10.09 7.74 -8.55
N PRO A 19 9.38 8.49 -9.42
CA PRO A 19 8.32 7.94 -10.27
C PRO A 19 8.79 6.83 -11.23
N GLY A 20 10.10 6.77 -11.50
CA GLY A 20 10.71 5.79 -12.38
C GLY A 20 10.99 4.42 -11.73
N ASN A 21 10.79 4.29 -10.42
CA ASN A 21 10.96 3.05 -9.66
C ASN A 21 10.06 1.94 -10.23
N GLN A 22 10.58 0.71 -10.27
CA GLN A 22 9.90 -0.43 -10.89
C GLN A 22 8.57 -0.76 -10.22
N SER A 23 8.50 -0.66 -8.89
CA SER A 23 7.27 -0.87 -8.13
C SER A 23 6.20 0.16 -8.51
N ILE A 24 6.59 1.43 -8.70
CA ILE A 24 5.67 2.49 -9.14
C ILE A 24 5.13 2.22 -10.54
N LYS A 25 5.99 1.79 -11.46
CA LYS A 25 5.58 1.39 -12.83
C LYS A 25 4.65 0.18 -12.80
N TYR A 26 4.93 -0.79 -11.93
CA TYR A 26 4.11 -1.97 -11.75
C TYR A 26 2.71 -1.61 -11.24
N ILE A 27 2.59 -0.84 -10.16
CA ILE A 27 1.30 -0.37 -9.62
C ILE A 27 0.52 0.37 -10.70
N LYS A 28 1.16 1.29 -11.44
CA LYS A 28 0.52 2.01 -12.55
C LYS A 28 -0.02 1.08 -13.63
N SER A 29 0.71 -0.01 -13.93
CA SER A 29 0.26 -0.97 -14.95
C SER A 29 -1.06 -1.67 -14.58
N LEU A 30 -1.34 -1.85 -13.27
CA LEU A 30 -2.55 -2.54 -12.79
C LEU A 30 -3.85 -1.77 -13.03
N HIS A 31 -3.79 -0.49 -13.43
CA HIS A 31 -4.95 0.24 -13.95
C HIS A 31 -5.48 -0.37 -15.25
N ASN A 32 -4.62 -1.05 -16.01
CA ASN A 32 -5.00 -1.71 -17.25
C ASN A 32 -5.36 -3.19 -17.00
N LYS A 33 -6.54 -3.59 -17.50
CA LYS A 33 -7.08 -4.95 -17.36
C LYS A 33 -6.08 -6.05 -17.79
N LYS A 34 -5.34 -5.82 -18.88
CA LYS A 34 -4.35 -6.79 -19.39
C LYS A 34 -3.32 -7.16 -18.31
N TYR A 35 -2.84 -6.18 -17.55
CA TYR A 35 -1.83 -6.42 -16.51
C TYR A 35 -2.45 -7.00 -15.24
N ARG A 36 -3.69 -6.64 -14.90
CA ARG A 36 -4.41 -7.33 -13.81
C ARG A 36 -4.59 -8.81 -14.09
N ASP A 37 -5.00 -9.16 -15.31
CA ASP A 37 -5.14 -10.56 -15.72
C ASP A 37 -3.79 -11.28 -15.75
N LEU A 38 -2.71 -10.61 -16.21
CA LEU A 38 -1.37 -11.19 -16.25
C LEU A 38 -0.81 -11.48 -14.86
N HIS A 39 -0.97 -10.54 -13.93
CA HIS A 39 -0.40 -10.62 -12.58
C HIS A 39 -1.34 -11.22 -11.55
N GLN A 40 -2.62 -11.44 -11.89
CA GLN A 40 -3.67 -11.86 -10.97
C GLN A 40 -3.81 -10.92 -9.76
N CYS A 41 -3.55 -9.62 -9.97
CA CYS A 41 -3.55 -8.58 -8.95
C CYS A 41 -4.44 -7.41 -9.36
N PHE A 42 -4.98 -6.71 -8.37
CA PHE A 42 -5.77 -5.50 -8.55
C PHE A 42 -5.45 -4.50 -7.43
N LEU A 43 -5.75 -3.23 -7.70
CA LEU A 43 -5.57 -2.16 -6.72
C LEU A 43 -6.80 -2.08 -5.82
N VAL A 44 -6.55 -1.92 -4.52
CA VAL A 44 -7.57 -1.60 -3.51
C VAL A 44 -7.17 -0.25 -2.92
N GLU A 45 -8.08 0.71 -2.98
CA GLU A 45 -7.83 2.09 -2.54
C GLU A 45 -8.85 2.50 -1.49
N GLY A 46 -8.43 3.34 -0.55
CA GLY A 46 -9.30 3.91 0.48
C GLY A 46 -9.33 3.07 1.76
N GLN A 47 -9.25 3.77 2.89
CA GLN A 47 -9.00 3.17 4.20
C GLN A 47 -9.95 2.02 4.55
N LYS A 48 -11.24 2.15 4.22
CA LYS A 48 -12.24 1.11 4.49
C LYS A 48 -11.96 -0.17 3.69
N MET A 49 -11.77 -0.06 2.38
CA MET A 49 -11.55 -1.21 1.51
C MET A 49 -10.20 -1.88 1.82
N VAL A 50 -9.17 -1.07 2.10
CA VAL A 50 -7.87 -1.58 2.55
C VAL A 50 -8.01 -2.34 3.87
N SER A 51 -8.75 -1.81 4.85
CA SER A 51 -9.00 -2.51 6.11
C SER A 51 -9.75 -3.83 5.92
N GLU A 52 -10.73 -3.87 5.02
CA GLU A 52 -11.47 -5.09 4.66
C GLU A 52 -10.55 -6.12 3.98
N ALA A 53 -9.70 -5.69 3.05
CA ALA A 53 -8.72 -6.54 2.39
C ALA A 53 -7.71 -7.13 3.40
N MET A 54 -7.20 -6.32 4.32
CA MET A 54 -6.29 -6.75 5.38
C MET A 54 -6.93 -7.76 6.35
N SER A 55 -8.26 -7.71 6.51
CA SER A 55 -9.03 -8.63 7.37
C SER A 55 -9.54 -9.87 6.63
N SER A 56 -9.25 -9.98 5.33
CA SER A 56 -9.72 -11.07 4.48
C SER A 56 -8.66 -12.17 4.33
N ASN A 57 -9.00 -13.19 3.53
CA ASN A 57 -8.09 -14.25 3.11
C ASN A 57 -7.33 -13.92 1.81
N PHE A 58 -7.47 -12.70 1.27
CA PHE A 58 -6.67 -12.28 0.12
C PHE A 58 -5.21 -12.08 0.52
N GLY A 59 -4.29 -12.50 -0.37
CA GLY A 59 -2.88 -12.17 -0.23
C GLY A 59 -2.64 -10.70 -0.53
N ILE A 60 -1.84 -10.04 0.31
CA ILE A 60 -1.44 -8.64 0.10
C ILE A 60 -0.02 -8.64 -0.43
N GLU A 61 0.15 -8.39 -1.73
CA GLU A 61 1.47 -8.31 -2.35
C GLU A 61 2.23 -7.07 -1.88
N MET A 62 1.53 -5.94 -1.84
CA MET A 62 2.13 -4.64 -1.56
C MET A 62 1.13 -3.74 -0.84
N LEU A 63 1.62 -3.04 0.18
CA LEU A 63 0.91 -1.95 0.83
C LEU A 63 1.66 -0.65 0.56
N VAL A 64 0.96 0.31 -0.03
CA VAL A 64 1.55 1.60 -0.42
C VAL A 64 0.88 2.67 0.40
N PHE A 65 1.66 3.56 1.01
CA PHE A 65 1.13 4.68 1.77
C PHE A 65 1.96 5.93 1.53
N SER A 66 1.30 7.08 1.61
CA SER A 66 1.94 8.36 1.42
C SER A 66 2.77 8.73 2.65
N GLU A 67 3.74 9.62 2.47
CA GLU A 67 4.60 10.06 3.56
C GLU A 67 3.86 10.80 4.69
N SER A 68 2.72 11.40 4.36
CA SER A 68 1.83 12.07 5.33
C SER A 68 0.74 11.17 5.90
N TYR A 69 0.68 9.89 5.52
CA TYR A 69 -0.28 8.95 6.07
C TYR A 69 -0.08 8.77 7.58
N THR A 70 -1.12 9.06 8.35
CA THR A 70 -1.14 9.01 9.82
C THR A 70 -2.10 7.94 10.36
N GLY A 71 -2.76 7.20 9.46
CA GLY A 71 -3.64 6.11 9.86
C GLY A 71 -2.87 4.98 10.52
N THR A 72 -3.53 4.29 11.44
CA THR A 72 -2.97 3.07 12.01
C THR A 72 -3.11 1.96 10.99
N LEU A 73 -1.99 1.46 10.48
CA LEU A 73 -2.01 0.20 9.73
C LEU A 73 -2.45 -0.90 10.71
N PRO A 74 -3.40 -1.77 10.33
CA PRO A 74 -3.95 -2.75 11.25
C PRO A 74 -2.82 -3.61 11.84
N ASN A 75 -2.83 -3.75 13.17
CA ASN A 75 -2.02 -4.71 13.92
C ASN A 75 -2.51 -6.11 13.55
N ARG A 76 -2.09 -6.61 12.40
CA ARG A 76 -2.00 -8.04 12.20
C ARG A 76 -0.63 -8.40 12.75
N GLU A 77 -0.58 -9.14 13.87
CA GLU A 77 0.66 -9.74 14.38
C GLU A 77 1.40 -10.53 13.28
N GLU A 78 0.65 -10.90 12.23
CA GLU A 78 1.09 -11.31 10.91
C GLU A 78 1.24 -10.07 9.99
N VAL A 79 2.34 -9.33 10.08
CA VAL A 79 2.87 -8.69 8.87
C VAL A 79 3.08 -9.83 7.89
N LEU A 80 2.10 -10.05 7.00
CA LEU A 80 2.00 -11.21 6.13
C LEU A 80 3.38 -11.44 5.51
N GLN A 81 4.03 -12.56 5.86
CA GLN A 81 5.38 -12.85 5.39
C GLN A 81 5.42 -12.68 3.86
N GLY A 82 6.25 -11.75 3.39
CA GLY A 82 6.39 -11.43 1.97
C GLY A 82 5.62 -10.21 1.45
N THR A 83 4.76 -9.57 2.26
CA THR A 83 4.18 -8.26 1.88
C THR A 83 5.27 -7.19 1.86
N ARG A 84 5.31 -6.44 0.76
CA ARG A 84 6.20 -5.29 0.60
C ARG A 84 5.49 -4.02 1.07
N TYR A 85 6.19 -3.19 1.83
CA TYR A 85 5.67 -1.92 2.32
C TYR A 85 6.35 -0.79 1.59
N LEU A 86 5.61 0.07 0.91
CA LEU A 86 6.15 1.20 0.19
C LEU A 86 5.66 2.51 0.80
N LYS A 87 6.60 3.28 1.34
CA LYS A 87 6.36 4.67 1.72
C LYS A 87 6.75 5.56 0.53
N VAL A 88 5.81 6.33 0.01
CA VAL A 88 6.03 7.17 -1.18
C VAL A 88 5.76 8.65 -0.89
N THR A 89 6.31 9.55 -1.70
CA THR A 89 5.97 10.98 -1.61
C THR A 89 4.52 11.23 -2.01
N GLU A 90 3.94 12.34 -1.55
CA GLU A 90 2.58 12.75 -1.93
C GLU A 90 2.38 12.84 -3.45
N GLN A 91 3.39 13.33 -4.17
CA GLN A 91 3.36 13.44 -5.62
C GLN A 91 3.27 12.07 -6.29
N ILE A 92 4.03 11.09 -5.79
CA ILE A 92 3.99 9.73 -6.32
C ILE A 92 2.64 9.10 -5.98
N PHE A 93 2.19 9.21 -4.74
CA PHE A 93 0.91 8.64 -4.29
C PHE A 93 -0.27 9.14 -5.15
N LYS A 94 -0.35 10.46 -5.38
CA LYS A 94 -1.38 11.06 -6.26
C LYS A 94 -1.33 10.54 -7.69
N SER A 95 -0.16 10.12 -8.17
CA SER A 95 -0.03 9.54 -9.51
C SER A 95 -0.41 8.06 -9.58
N LEU A 96 -0.59 7.40 -8.43
CA LEU A 96 -0.99 6.01 -8.30
C LEU A 96 -2.50 5.85 -8.07
N SER A 97 -3.13 6.85 -7.46
CA SER A 97 -4.56 6.82 -7.10
C SER A 97 -5.43 7.39 -8.21
N ASP A 98 -6.53 6.71 -8.50
CA ASP A 98 -7.60 7.22 -9.39
C ASP A 98 -8.63 8.11 -8.65
N THR A 99 -8.57 8.17 -7.32
CA THR A 99 -9.48 9.00 -6.51
C THR A 99 -9.09 10.48 -6.46
N GLN A 100 -10.09 11.37 -6.37
CA GLN A 100 -9.88 12.82 -6.24
C GLN A 100 -9.43 13.25 -4.83
N SER A 101 -9.55 12.38 -3.82
CA SER A 101 -9.17 12.67 -2.42
C SER A 101 -8.64 11.41 -1.72
N PRO A 102 -7.42 10.98 -2.09
CA PRO A 102 -6.85 9.74 -1.55
C PRO A 102 -6.58 9.90 -0.06
N GLN A 103 -6.96 8.91 0.75
CA GLN A 103 -6.75 8.94 2.21
C GLN A 103 -5.34 8.52 2.64
N GLY A 104 -4.41 8.40 1.68
CA GLY A 104 -2.99 8.12 1.93
C GLY A 104 -2.62 6.64 2.08
N VAL A 105 -3.56 5.72 1.84
CA VAL A 105 -3.35 4.25 1.75
C VAL A 105 -4.27 3.62 0.70
#